data_AF-A0A932YP50-F1
#
_entry.id   AF-A0A932YP50-F1
#
_cell.length_a   1.000
_cell.length_b   1.000
_cell.length_c   1.000
_cell.angle_alpha   90.00
_cell.angle_beta   90.00
_cell.angle_gamma   90.00
#
_symmetry.space_group_name_H-M   'P 1'
#
loop_
_entity.id
_entity.type
_entity.pdbx_description
1 polymer ?
#
loop_
_entity_poly.entity_id
_entity_poly.type
_entity_poly.pdbx_seq_one_letter_code
_entity_poly.pdbx_strand_id
1 'polypeptide(L)' 'MAKTKRSENLIRLKCSVCKRVNFYTRKNKKKVERKIELKKFCPWCRKYTIHKEARLTGK' A
#
# COMPACT_ATOMS: atom_id res chain seq x y z
N MET A 1 -12.93 -23.60 -15.00
CA MET A 1 -13.11 -22.64 -13.90
C MET A 1 -12.02 -21.58 -14.00
N ALA A 2 -12.35 -20.39 -14.48
CA ALA A 2 -11.39 -19.33 -14.77
C ALA A 2 -10.73 -18.83 -13.47
N LYS A 3 -9.40 -18.95 -13.36
CA LYS A 3 -8.63 -18.32 -12.29
C LYS A 3 -8.74 -16.81 -12.46
N THR A 4 -9.72 -16.18 -11.83
CA THR A 4 -9.89 -14.73 -11.77
C THR A 4 -8.58 -14.14 -11.27
N LYS A 5 -7.85 -13.46 -12.18
CA LYS A 5 -6.53 -12.84 -11.97
C LYS A 5 -6.69 -11.63 -11.04
N ARG A 6 -7.06 -11.88 -9.79
CA ARG A 6 -7.50 -10.86 -8.84
C ARG A 6 -6.25 -10.36 -8.10
N SER A 7 -5.96 -9.08 -8.28
CA SER A 7 -5.11 -8.29 -7.37
C SER A 7 -3.59 -8.35 -7.55
N GLU A 8 -3.06 -8.65 -8.74
CA GLU A 8 -1.59 -8.52 -8.97
C GLU A 8 -1.06 -7.10 -8.70
N ASN A 9 -1.92 -6.07 -8.82
CA ASN A 9 -1.57 -4.67 -8.66
C ASN A 9 -2.00 -4.04 -7.34
N LEU A 10 -2.67 -4.77 -6.44
CA LEU A 10 -3.07 -4.18 -5.15
C LEU A 10 -1.83 -4.05 -4.25
N ILE A 11 -1.67 -2.89 -3.63
CA ILE A 11 -0.64 -2.61 -2.63
C ILE A 11 -1.29 -2.05 -1.38
N ARG A 12 -0.64 -2.29 -0.23
CA ARG A 12 -1.04 -1.75 1.07
C ARG A 12 -0.15 -0.57 1.40
N LEU A 13 -0.70 0.49 1.97
CA LEU A 13 0.06 1.63 2.48
C LEU A 13 0.04 1.58 4.01
N LYS A 14 1.22 1.36 4.58
CA LYS A 14 1.47 1.24 6.01
C LYS A 14 1.99 2.58 6.53
N CYS A 15 1.34 3.13 7.55
CA CYS A 15 1.83 4.32 8.24
C CYS A 15 3.17 4.04 8.92
N SER A 16 4.16 4.92 8.75
CA SER A 16 5.48 4.76 9.36
C SER A 16 5.48 4.92 10.89
N VAL A 17 4.47 5.60 11.44
CA VAL A 17 4.38 5.90 12.88
C VAL A 17 3.62 4.80 13.63
N CYS A 18 2.35 4.58 13.30
CA CYS A 18 1.53 3.57 13.99
C CYS A 18 1.69 2.16 13.42
N LYS A 19 2.45 1.98 12.33
CA LYS A 19 2.66 0.69 11.65
C LYS A 19 1.37 0.03 11.17
N ARG A 20 0.23 0.74 11.14
CA ARG A 20 -1.06 0.22 10.66
C ARG A 20 -1.20 0.43 9.17
N VAL A 21 -1.89 -0.50 8.52
CA VAL A 21 -2.28 -0.35 7.11
C VAL A 21 -3.58 0.44 7.08
N ASN A 22 -3.51 1.68 6.62
CA ASN A 22 -4.68 2.57 6.55
C ASN A 22 -5.29 2.64 5.15
N PHE A 23 -4.49 2.38 4.11
CA PHE A 23 -4.96 2.51 2.73
C PHE A 23 -4.56 1.31 1.89
N TYR A 24 -5.42 1.00 0.92
CA TYR A 24 -5.18 0.04 -0.15
C TYR A 24 -5.20 0.82 -1.46
N THR A 25 -4.13 0.74 -2.23
CA THR A 25 -4.05 1.41 -3.52
C THR A 25 -3.63 0.42 -4.59
N ARG A 26 -3.86 0.76 -5.85
CA ARG A 26 -3.42 -0.07 -6.97
C ARG A 26 -2.16 0.55 -7.55
N LYS A 27 -1.09 -0.23 -7.66
CA LYS A 27 0.16 0.16 -8.29
C LYS A 27 0.40 -0.76 -9.47
N ASN A 28 0.65 -0.17 -10.64
CA ASN A 28 1.04 -0.94 -11.81
C ASN A 28 2.52 -1.32 -11.68
N LYS A 29 2.79 -2.56 -11.25
CA LYS A 29 4.16 -3.04 -10.98
C LYS A 29 5.10 -2.90 -12.19
N LYS A 30 4.56 -2.95 -13.42
CA LYS A 30 5.31 -2.80 -14.69
C LYS A 30 5.85 -1.39 -14.96
N LYS A 31 5.20 -0.34 -14.44
CA LYS A 31 5.59 1.07 -14.69
C LYS A 31 6.30 1.73 -13.50
N VAL A 32 6.13 1.18 -12.30
CA VAL A 32 6.63 1.81 -11.08
C VAL A 32 7.40 0.77 -10.27
N GLU A 33 8.71 0.71 -10.50
CA GLU A 33 9.62 -0.16 -9.73
C GLU A 33 10.02 0.45 -8.37
N ARG A 34 9.95 1.79 -8.26
CA ARG A 34 10.31 2.52 -7.03
C ARG A 34 9.31 2.31 -5.90
N LYS A 35 9.81 2.23 -4.66
CA LYS A 35 8.97 2.17 -3.45
C LYS A 35 8.09 3.43 -3.37
N ILE A 36 6.79 3.25 -3.18
CA ILE A 36 5.86 4.38 -3.01
C ILE A 36 5.87 4.81 -1.54
N GLU A 37 6.20 6.08 -1.31
CA GLU A 37 6.07 6.77 -0.05
C GLU A 37 5.15 7.97 -0.23
N LEU A 38 4.00 7.96 0.44
CA LEU A 38 2.99 9.02 0.32
C LEU A 38 2.74 9.67 1.68
N LYS A 39 2.78 11.01 1.73
CA LYS A 39 2.30 11.75 2.90
C LYS A 39 0.78 11.76 2.87
N LYS A 40 0.16 11.02 3.79
CA LYS A 40 -1.29 10.88 3.96
C LYS A 40 -1.66 11.13 5.41
N PHE A 41 -2.87 11.60 5.63
CA PHE A 41 -3.43 11.70 6.97
C PHE A 41 -3.58 10.29 7.57
N CYS A 42 -3.09 10.09 8.79
CA CYS A 42 -3.33 8.87 9.54
C CYS A 42 -4.42 9.15 10.59
N PRO A 43 -5.60 8.50 10.53
CA PRO A 43 -6.68 8.73 11.49
C PRO A 43 -6.30 8.34 12.92
N TRP A 44 -5.40 7.36 13.07
CA TRP A 44 -4.91 6.90 14.38
C TRP A 44 -3.92 7.86 15.03
N CYS A 45 -3.03 8.47 14.23
CA CYS A 45 -2.07 9.45 14.74
C CYS A 45 -2.61 10.88 14.72
N ARG A 46 -3.79 11.10 14.11
CA ARG A 46 -4.42 12.42 13.86
C ARG A 46 -3.48 13.44 13.22
N LYS A 47 -2.50 12.98 12.43
CA LYS A 47 -1.51 13.82 11.76
C LYS A 47 -1.13 13.26 10.39
N TYR A 48 -0.64 14.13 9.52
CA TYR A 48 -0.08 13.72 8.23
C TYR A 48 1.24 13.03 8.44
N THR A 49 1.34 11.79 7.96
CA THR A 49 2.51 10.93 8.14
C THR A 49 2.87 10.26 6.83
N ILE A 50 4.13 9.86 6.73
CA ILE A 50 4.62 9.09 5.59
C ILE A 50 4.05 7.68 5.70
N HIS A 51 3.30 7.28 4.68
CA HIS A 51 2.83 5.92 4.49
C HIS A 51 3.70 5.25 3.43
N LYS A 52 4.31 4.13 3.80
CA LYS A 52 5.18 3.35 2.92
C LYS A 52 4.41 2.17 2.34
N GLU A 53 4.75 1.76 1.12
CA GLU A 53 4.20 0.54 0.56
C GLU A 53 4.60 -0.68 1.41
N ALA A 54 3.60 -1.49 1.77
CA ALA A 54 3.77 -2.81 2.33
C ALA A 54 3.46 -3.82 1.22
N ARG A 55 4.44 -4.67 0.92
CA ARG A 55 4.27 -5.76 -0.03
C ARG A 55 3.20 -6.72 0.50
N LEU A 56 2.19 -6.98 -0.31
CA LEU A 56 1.34 -8.15 -0.15
C LEU A 56 2.17 -9.34 -0.63
N THR A 57 2.96 -9.94 0.26
CA THR A 57 3.60 -11.23 0.00
C THR A 57 2.48 -12.27 -0.14
N GLY A 58 2.04 -12.48 -1.38
CA GLY A 58 1.46 -13.76 -1.77
C GLY A 58 2.61 -14.75 -1.81
N LYS A 59 2.50 -15.79 -0.98
CA LYS A 59 3.22 -17.03 -1.19
C LYS A 59 2.64 -17.70 -2.43
#